data_AF-A0A921MUE7-F1
#
_entry.id   AF-A0A921MUE7-F1
#
_cell.length_a   1.000
_cell.length_b   1.000
_cell.length_c   1.000
_cell.angle_alpha   90.00
_cell.angle_beta   90.00
_cell.angle_gamma   90.00
#
_symmetry.space_group_name_H-M   'P 1'
#
loop_
_entity.id
_entity.type
_entity.pdbx_description
1 polymer ?
#
loop_
_entity_poly.entity_id
_entity_poly.type
_entity_poly.pdbx_seq_one_letter_code
_entity_poly.pdbx_strand_id
1 'polypeptide(L)'
;GADGGSARLSSTLLSRTPTQAVVNGTAGSAHLAGPFFAPSTLTITLHDGRRAVFEHPADRGDGMAYEIAESARRITAGELESPLMSWQDTLSVMGTMDAVRAELGVVYPGEESA
;
A
#
# COMPACT_ATOMS: atom_id res chain seq x y z
N GLY A 1 15.54 6.05 -1.89
CA GLY A 1 14.75 7.28 -2.07
C GLY A 1 15.68 8.47 -2.04
N ALA A 2 15.26 9.61 -2.58
CA ALA A 2 16.08 10.83 -2.65
C ALA A 2 16.67 11.24 -1.29
N ASP A 3 15.94 10.95 -0.20
CA ASP A 3 16.34 11.29 1.17
C ASP A 3 17.00 10.12 1.95
N GLY A 4 17.51 9.10 1.25
CA GLY A 4 18.25 7.99 1.86
C GLY A 4 17.41 6.82 2.40
N GLY A 5 16.07 6.88 2.31
CA GLY A 5 15.20 5.76 2.65
C GLY A 5 15.28 4.59 1.66
N SER A 6 15.06 3.36 2.13
CA SER A 6 15.00 2.15 1.30
C SER A 6 13.76 1.32 1.63
N ALA A 7 13.19 0.64 0.64
CA ALA A 7 12.07 -0.27 0.80
C ALA A 7 12.39 -1.64 0.18
N ARG A 8 11.83 -2.71 0.75
CA ARG A 8 11.87 -4.05 0.19
C ARG A 8 10.47 -4.64 0.20
N LEU A 9 10.03 -5.10 -0.96
CA LEU A 9 8.78 -5.82 -1.14
C LEU A 9 9.09 -7.25 -1.60
N SER A 10 8.31 -8.21 -1.12
CA SER A 10 8.32 -9.59 -1.60
C SER A 10 6.88 -10.04 -1.78
N SER A 11 6.59 -10.66 -2.91
CA SER A 11 5.28 -11.24 -3.21
C SER A 11 5.46 -12.62 -3.82
N THR A 12 4.49 -13.49 -3.62
CA THR A 12 4.48 -14.83 -4.20
C THR A 12 3.04 -15.34 -4.33
N LEU A 13 2.79 -16.10 -5.40
CA LEU A 13 1.55 -16.86 -5.58
C LEU A 13 1.66 -18.28 -5.01
N LEU A 14 2.85 -18.70 -4.55
CA LEU A 14 3.16 -20.09 -4.18
C LEU A 14 2.93 -20.41 -2.70
N SER A 15 2.89 -19.39 -1.83
CA SER A 15 2.70 -19.59 -0.39
C SER A 15 1.93 -18.45 0.26
N ARG A 16 1.23 -18.78 1.36
CA ARG A 16 0.59 -17.77 2.21
C ARG A 16 1.65 -17.15 3.10
N THR A 17 1.92 -15.87 2.90
CA THR A 17 2.78 -15.09 3.80
C THR A 17 1.93 -14.36 4.84
N PRO A 18 2.54 -13.81 5.91
CA PRO A 18 1.82 -12.94 6.83
C PRO A 18 1.21 -11.70 6.17
N THR A 19 1.69 -11.28 4.99
CA THR A 19 1.16 -10.12 4.24
C THR A 19 1.07 -8.87 5.12
N GLN A 20 2.12 -8.60 5.88
CA GLN A 20 2.21 -7.48 6.80
C GLN A 20 3.08 -6.36 6.22
N ALA A 21 2.92 -5.13 6.71
CA ALA A 21 3.75 -3.99 6.34
C ALA A 21 4.40 -3.39 7.58
N VAL A 22 5.67 -2.98 7.47
CA VAL A 22 6.43 -2.34 8.54
C VAL A 22 7.15 -1.12 8.00
N VAL A 23 7.00 0.01 8.68
CA VAL A 23 7.77 1.23 8.44
C VAL A 23 8.69 1.43 9.64
N ASN A 24 9.99 1.50 9.39
CA ASN A 24 11.01 1.76 10.42
C ASN A 24 11.52 3.19 10.27
N GLY A 25 11.53 3.93 11.36
CA GLY A 25 12.08 5.28 11.44
C GLY A 25 13.12 5.40 12.56
N THR A 26 13.66 6.59 12.74
CA THR A 26 14.70 6.87 13.74
C THR A 26 14.21 6.86 15.18
N ALA A 27 12.89 6.96 15.40
CA ALA A 27 12.27 6.97 16.72
C ALA A 27 11.61 5.63 17.10
N GLY A 28 11.49 4.69 16.16
CA GLY A 28 10.76 3.45 16.35
C GLY A 28 10.21 2.85 15.06
N SER A 29 9.19 2.03 15.18
CA SER A 29 8.54 1.36 14.05
C SER A 29 7.02 1.40 14.13
N ALA A 30 6.39 1.38 12.95
CA ALA A 30 4.96 1.20 12.77
C ALA A 30 4.72 -0.12 12.02
N HIS A 31 3.85 -0.97 12.56
CA HIS A 31 3.56 -2.31 12.03
C HIS A 31 2.06 -2.45 11.78
N LEU A 32 1.70 -2.69 10.52
CA LEU A 32 0.35 -3.09 10.11
C LEU A 32 0.26 -4.61 10.07
N ALA A 33 -0.62 -5.17 10.90
CA ALA A 33 -0.92 -6.60 10.88
C ALA A 33 -1.60 -7.01 9.56
N GLY A 34 -1.27 -8.21 9.08
CA GLY A 34 -1.72 -8.65 7.77
C GLY A 34 -3.16 -9.16 7.69
N PRO A 35 -3.78 -9.16 6.49
CA PRO A 35 -3.25 -8.57 5.26
C PRO A 35 -3.29 -7.03 5.32
N PHE A 36 -2.15 -6.37 5.08
CA PHE A 36 -2.03 -4.91 5.29
C PHE A 36 -2.86 -4.07 4.30
N PHE A 37 -3.28 -4.66 3.18
CA PHE A 37 -4.15 -4.02 2.18
C PHE A 37 -5.63 -4.04 2.58
N ALA A 38 -5.97 -4.61 3.73
CA ALA A 38 -7.29 -4.53 4.33
C ALA A 38 -7.20 -3.83 5.69
N PRO A 39 -8.29 -3.21 6.16
CA PRO A 39 -8.32 -2.60 7.49
C PRO A 39 -7.93 -3.60 8.57
N SER A 40 -6.98 -3.21 9.43
CA SER A 40 -6.33 -4.11 10.39
C SER A 40 -5.76 -3.31 11.58
N THR A 41 -4.99 -3.98 12.41
CA THR A 41 -4.35 -3.40 13.59
C THR A 41 -3.04 -2.69 13.19
N LEU A 42 -2.89 -1.44 13.60
CA LEU A 42 -1.64 -0.68 13.55
C LEU A 42 -1.01 -0.67 14.95
N THR A 43 0.23 -1.13 15.05
CA THR A 43 1.04 -1.04 16.26
C THR A 43 2.19 -0.07 16.04
N ILE A 44 2.35 0.92 16.92
CA ILE A 44 3.50 1.82 16.95
C ILE A 44 4.33 1.49 18.18
N THR A 45 5.63 1.23 17.99
CA THR A 45 6.58 0.95 19.08
C THR A 45 7.76 1.92 18.98
N LEU A 46 7.95 2.74 20.00
CA LEU A 46 9.08 3.66 20.10
C LEU A 46 10.28 3.00 20.78
N HIS A 47 11.50 3.47 20.49
CA HIS A 47 12.73 2.92 21.07
C HIS A 47 12.83 3.10 22.59
N ASP A 48 12.12 4.09 23.14
CA ASP A 48 12.00 4.31 24.59
C ASP A 48 11.02 3.35 25.29
N GLY A 49 10.46 2.39 24.54
CA GLY A 49 9.55 1.38 25.05
C GLY A 49 8.08 1.79 25.05
N ARG A 50 7.74 3.04 24.72
CA ARG A 50 6.33 3.45 24.56
C ARG A 50 5.70 2.71 23.38
N ARG A 51 4.44 2.30 23.56
CA ARG A 51 3.67 1.55 22.58
C ARG A 51 2.26 2.09 22.47
N ALA A 52 1.77 2.22 21.25
CA ALA A 52 0.37 2.50 20.95
C ALA A 52 -0.19 1.44 19.99
N VAL A 53 -1.44 1.04 20.20
CA VAL A 53 -2.14 0.10 19.33
C VAL A 53 -3.44 0.75 18.90
N PHE A 54 -3.67 0.77 17.59
CA PHE A 54 -4.93 1.14 16.98
C PHE A 54 -5.54 -0.09 16.34
N GLU A 55 -6.72 -0.47 16.80
CA GLU A 55 -7.53 -1.53 16.19
C GLU A 55 -8.63 -0.89 15.37
N HIS A 56 -8.71 -1.27 14.10
CA HIS A 56 -9.77 -0.78 13.24
C HIS A 56 -11.14 -1.26 13.76
N PRO A 57 -12.12 -0.36 13.97
CA PRO A 57 -13.33 -0.69 14.72
C PRO A 57 -14.41 -1.47 13.94
N ALA A 58 -14.28 -1.58 12.61
CA ALA A 58 -15.28 -2.25 11.76
C ALA A 58 -14.90 -3.70 11.43
N ASP A 59 -15.90 -4.52 11.10
CA ASP A 59 -15.69 -5.88 10.61
C ASP A 59 -14.80 -5.87 9.36
N ARG A 60 -13.80 -6.74 9.34
CA ARG A 60 -12.79 -6.85 8.25
C ARG A 60 -13.37 -7.29 6.89
N GLY A 61 -14.69 -7.48 6.80
CA GLY A 61 -15.37 -8.14 5.69
C GLY A 61 -15.39 -7.34 4.39
N ASP A 62 -15.29 -6.00 4.45
CA ASP A 62 -15.21 -5.18 3.25
C ASP A 62 -14.52 -3.83 3.49
N GLY A 63 -13.21 -3.77 3.21
CA GLY A 63 -12.46 -2.51 3.21
C GLY A 63 -12.82 -1.56 2.07
N MET A 64 -13.49 -2.05 1.02
CA MET A 64 -13.83 -1.24 -0.15
C MET A 64 -14.85 -0.15 0.16
N ALA A 65 -15.62 -0.30 1.25
CA ALA A 65 -16.56 0.74 1.69
C ALA A 65 -15.89 2.12 1.85
N TYR A 66 -14.60 2.17 2.24
CA TYR A 66 -13.84 3.41 2.35
C TYR A 66 -13.52 4.02 0.98
N GLU A 67 -13.12 3.20 0.03
CA GLU A 67 -12.81 3.60 -1.35
C GLU A 67 -14.07 4.03 -2.11
N ILE A 68 -15.17 3.31 -1.91
CA ILE A 68 -16.50 3.65 -2.44
C ILE A 68 -16.97 4.99 -1.88
N ALA A 69 -16.87 5.19 -0.56
CA ALA A 69 -17.24 6.45 0.07
C ALA A 69 -16.40 7.62 -0.43
N GLU A 70 -15.09 7.42 -0.65
CA GLU A 70 -14.23 8.44 -1.22
C GLU A 70 -14.60 8.76 -2.67
N SER A 71 -14.81 7.74 -3.49
CA SER A 71 -15.26 7.90 -4.87
C SER A 71 -16.59 8.67 -4.96
N ALA A 72 -17.56 8.31 -4.12
CA ALA A 72 -18.85 9.01 -4.05
C ALA A 72 -18.69 10.48 -3.65
N ARG A 73 -17.80 10.80 -2.69
CA ARG A 73 -17.47 12.18 -2.31
C ARG A 73 -16.90 12.97 -3.49
N ARG A 74 -15.92 12.40 -4.21
CA ARG A 74 -15.28 13.08 -5.35
C ARG A 74 -16.26 13.33 -6.49
N ILE A 75 -17.02 12.31 -6.87
CA ILE A 75 -18.04 12.40 -7.92
C ILE A 75 -19.08 13.47 -7.57
N THR A 76 -19.56 13.49 -6.32
CA THR A 76 -20.54 14.48 -5.85
C THR A 76 -19.97 15.89 -5.84
N ALA A 77 -18.67 16.05 -5.56
CA ALA A 77 -17.97 17.32 -5.62
C ALA A 77 -17.62 17.79 -7.05
N GLY A 78 -17.87 16.96 -8.08
CA GLY A 78 -17.49 17.25 -9.47
C GLY A 78 -15.98 17.15 -9.73
N GLU A 79 -15.25 16.45 -8.88
CA GLU A 79 -13.81 16.25 -9.00
C GLU A 79 -13.50 15.00 -9.84
N LEU A 80 -12.39 15.02 -10.57
CA LEU A 80 -11.99 13.95 -11.50
C LEU A 80 -11.06 12.90 -10.88
N GLU A 81 -10.45 13.22 -9.73
CA GLU A 81 -9.52 12.35 -9.02
C GLU A 81 -9.65 12.52 -7.50
N SER A 82 -9.14 11.55 -6.74
CA SER A 82 -9.05 11.68 -5.30
C SER A 82 -7.73 12.33 -4.90
N PRO A 83 -7.71 13.29 -3.96
CA PRO A 83 -6.46 13.79 -3.40
C PRO A 83 -5.71 12.74 -2.55
N LEU A 84 -6.35 11.61 -2.22
CA LEU A 84 -5.72 10.49 -1.51
C LEU A 84 -5.01 9.50 -2.45
N MET A 85 -5.42 9.46 -3.72
CA MET A 85 -4.85 8.61 -4.77
C MET A 85 -5.06 9.32 -6.11
N SER A 86 -4.15 10.23 -6.44
CA SER A 86 -4.20 11.00 -7.68
C SER A 86 -3.88 10.11 -8.89
N TRP A 87 -4.11 10.63 -10.09
CA TRP A 87 -3.65 9.96 -11.31
C TRP A 87 -2.13 9.84 -11.33
N GLN A 88 -1.42 10.82 -10.79
CA GLN A 88 0.04 10.77 -10.70
C GLN A 88 0.53 9.66 -9.76
N ASP A 89 -0.17 9.43 -8.64
CA ASP A 89 0.14 8.32 -7.74
C ASP A 89 -0.08 6.97 -8.43
N THR A 90 -1.19 6.84 -9.17
CA THR A 90 -1.49 5.66 -9.99
C THR A 90 -0.39 5.38 -11.02
N LEU A 91 0.01 6.40 -11.79
CA LEU A 91 1.07 6.28 -12.78
C LEU A 91 2.43 5.94 -12.15
N SER A 92 2.72 6.47 -10.96
CA SER A 92 3.95 6.15 -10.22
C SER A 92 4.01 4.67 -9.80
N VAL A 93 2.90 4.11 -9.32
CA VAL A 93 2.81 2.68 -8.98
C VAL A 93 2.95 1.83 -10.24
N MET A 94 2.21 2.16 -11.31
CA MET A 94 2.28 1.43 -12.57
C MET A 94 3.69 1.44 -13.18
N GLY A 95 4.36 2.59 -13.19
CA GLY A 95 5.74 2.69 -13.66
C GLY A 95 6.72 1.82 -12.86
N THR A 96 6.50 1.67 -11.55
CA THR A 96 7.29 0.74 -10.72
C THR A 96 7.03 -0.71 -11.10
N MET A 97 5.76 -1.07 -11.34
CA MET A 97 5.39 -2.43 -11.77
C MET A 97 6.00 -2.75 -13.14
N ASP A 98 5.95 -1.82 -14.09
CA ASP A 98 6.54 -2.00 -15.42
C ASP A 98 8.07 -2.14 -15.36
N ALA A 99 8.75 -1.34 -14.53
CA ALA A 99 10.19 -1.49 -14.31
C ALA A 99 10.56 -2.88 -13.78
N VAL A 100 9.82 -3.39 -12.79
CA VAL A 100 10.02 -4.75 -12.25
C VAL A 100 9.77 -5.81 -13.32
N ARG A 101 8.72 -5.65 -14.13
CA ARG A 101 8.41 -6.58 -15.23
C ARG A 101 9.53 -6.60 -16.28
N ALA A 102 10.08 -5.44 -16.64
CA ALA A 102 11.18 -5.33 -17.58
C ALA A 102 12.43 -6.06 -17.06
N GLU A 103 12.80 -5.88 -15.79
CA GLU A 103 13.92 -6.60 -15.17
C GLU A 103 13.71 -8.12 -15.12
N LEU A 104 12.46 -8.57 -14.99
CA LEU A 104 12.10 -10.00 -14.98
C LEU A 104 11.85 -10.59 -16.38
N GLY A 105 11.87 -9.78 -17.44
CA GLY A 105 11.55 -10.22 -18.81
C GLY A 105 10.09 -10.63 -19.03
N VAL A 106 9.15 -10.07 -18.26
CA VAL A 106 7.72 -10.41 -18.33
C VAL A 106 6.98 -9.50 -19.33
N VAL A 107 6.71 -10.01 -20.51
CA VAL A 107 5.94 -9.34 -21.58
C VAL A 107 4.55 -9.95 -21.70
N TYR A 108 3.49 -9.13 -21.70
CA TYR A 108 2.12 -9.62 -21.84
C TYR A 108 1.70 -9.78 -23.31
N PRO A 109 0.69 -10.62 -23.60
CA PRO A 109 0.17 -10.76 -24.96
C PRO A 109 -0.30 -9.40 -25.51
N GLY A 110 0.25 -9.01 -26.67
CA GLY A 110 -0.08 -7.75 -27.35
C GLY A 110 0.86 -6.58 -27.04
N GLU A 111 1.82 -6.74 -26.13
CA GLU A 111 2.91 -5.77 -25.95
C GLU A 111 4.07 -6.12 -26.88
N GLU A 112 4.68 -5.10 -27.49
CA GLU A 112 5.97 -5.25 -28.15
C GLU A 112 7.06 -5.49 -27.10
N SER A 113 8.00 -6.38 -27.38
CA SER A 113 9.17 -6.53 -26.51
C SER A 113 10.02 -5.26 -26.62
N ALA A 114 10.35 -4.66 -25.48
CA ALA A 114 11.23 -3.50 -25.40
C ALA A 114 12.64 -3.79 -25.94
#